data_AF-A0A924KJZ9-F1
#
_entry.id   AF-A0A924KJZ9-F1
#
_cell.length_a   1.000
_cell.length_b   1.000
_cell.length_c   1.000
_cell.angle_alpha   90.00
_cell.angle_beta   90.00
_cell.angle_gamma   90.00
#
_symmetry.space_group_name_H-M   'P 1'
#
loop_
_entity.id
_entity.type
_entity.pdbx_description
1 polymer ?
#
loop_
_entity_poly.entity_id
_entity_poly.type
_entity_poly.pdbx_seq_one_letter_code
_entity_poly.pdbx_strand_id
1 'polypeptide(L)'
;MTHIVTEACIKCKYTDCVDVCPVDCFREGPNFLTIDPDECIDCAVCIPECPVNAIYAEEDAPKDQQHMIKLNAELALLPGWKSITKRKAPLPNADDWKDKTGKLPELLR
;
A
#
# COMPACT_ATOMS: atom_id res chain seq x y z
N MET A 1 -15.17 3.91 -5.55
CA MET A 1 -14.56 3.98 -4.22
C MET A 1 -13.44 2.97 -4.24
N THR A 2 -12.27 3.36 -3.73
CA THR A 2 -11.06 2.52 -3.75
C THR A 2 -10.48 2.43 -2.36
N HIS A 3 -9.66 1.40 -2.18
CA HIS A 3 -8.76 1.33 -1.04
C HIS A 3 -7.44 2.03 -1.37
N ILE A 4 -6.76 2.52 -0.34
CA ILE A 4 -5.46 3.18 -0.46
C ILE A 4 -4.47 2.60 0.53
N VAL A 5 -3.19 2.67 0.18
CA VAL A 5 -2.10 2.37 1.12
C VAL A 5 -1.51 3.69 1.64
N THR A 6 -1.36 3.84 2.94
CA THR A 6 -0.83 5.04 3.62
C THR A 6 0.66 4.89 3.93
N GLU A 7 1.28 5.97 4.42
CA GLU A 7 2.73 6.00 4.63
C GLU A 7 3.24 4.92 5.59
N ALA A 8 2.37 4.34 6.44
CA ALA A 8 2.70 3.25 7.34
C ALA A 8 3.26 2.01 6.62
N CYS A 9 2.98 1.81 5.33
CA CYS A 9 3.58 0.72 4.55
C CYS A 9 5.06 0.97 4.17
N ILE A 10 5.48 2.23 4.07
CA ILE A 10 6.82 2.61 3.60
C ILE A 10 7.89 1.99 4.52
N LYS A 11 8.89 1.36 3.90
CA LYS A 11 9.98 0.59 4.55
C LYS A 11 9.56 -0.64 5.36
N CYS A 12 8.26 -0.93 5.45
CA CYS A 12 7.76 -2.18 6.00
C CYS A 12 7.52 -3.19 4.88
N LYS A 13 6.62 -2.86 3.94
CA LYS A 13 6.29 -3.68 2.75
C LYS A 13 6.17 -5.18 3.09
N TYR A 14 5.25 -5.51 4.00
CA TYR A 14 5.00 -6.90 4.43
C TYR A 14 4.38 -7.77 3.33
N THR A 15 3.60 -7.16 2.45
CA THR A 15 2.96 -7.79 1.27
C THR A 15 1.87 -8.83 1.58
N ASP A 16 1.45 -9.04 2.82
CA ASP A 16 0.34 -9.98 3.14
C ASP A 16 -0.99 -9.61 2.45
N CYS A 17 -1.22 -8.31 2.22
CA CYS A 17 -2.40 -7.81 1.54
C CYS A 17 -2.59 -8.31 0.10
N VAL A 18 -1.52 -8.78 -0.57
CA VAL A 18 -1.58 -9.23 -1.96
C VAL A 18 -2.20 -10.62 -2.09
N ASP A 19 -2.04 -11.49 -1.08
CA ASP A 19 -2.52 -12.87 -1.14
C ASP A 19 -4.07 -12.95 -1.08
N VAL A 20 -4.72 -11.89 -0.60
CA VAL A 20 -6.18 -11.81 -0.47
C VAL A 20 -6.85 -10.96 -1.54
N CYS A 21 -6.08 -10.28 -2.41
CA CYS A 21 -6.65 -9.40 -3.44
C CYS A 21 -7.26 -10.23 -4.57
N PRO A 22 -8.58 -10.17 -4.83
CA PRO A 22 -9.22 -11.02 -5.86
C PRO A 22 -8.97 -10.55 -7.30
N VAL A 23 -8.42 -9.34 -7.46
CA VAL A 23 -8.26 -8.65 -8.76
C VAL A 23 -6.82 -8.20 -9.02
N ASP A 24 -5.87 -8.61 -8.19
CA ASP A 24 -4.44 -8.35 -8.37
C ASP A 24 -4.07 -6.85 -8.58
N CYS A 25 -4.84 -5.94 -7.96
CA CYS A 25 -4.74 -4.49 -8.16
C CYS A 25 -3.57 -3.82 -7.40
N PHE A 26 -2.71 -4.58 -6.72
CA PHE A 26 -1.53 -4.02 -6.05
C PHE A 26 -0.39 -3.81 -7.03
N ARG A 27 0.24 -2.63 -7.03
CA ARG A 27 1.49 -2.37 -7.76
C ARG A 27 2.67 -2.27 -6.79
N GLU A 28 3.79 -2.84 -7.20
CA GLU A 28 4.99 -2.97 -6.37
C GLU A 28 6.04 -1.92 -6.69
N GLY A 29 6.36 -1.08 -5.70
CA GLY A 29 7.54 -0.23 -5.68
C GLY A 29 8.70 -0.85 -4.89
N PRO A 30 9.87 -0.18 -4.84
CA PRO A 30 11.05 -0.67 -4.13
C PRO A 30 10.80 -0.89 -2.64
N ASN A 31 10.11 0.05 -1.96
CA ASN A 31 9.87 0.01 -0.52
C ASN A 31 8.43 0.31 -0.09
N PHE A 32 7.48 0.23 -1.02
CA PHE A 32 6.06 0.54 -0.80
C PHE A 32 5.20 -0.29 -1.78
N LEU A 33 3.93 -0.50 -1.42
CA LEU A 33 2.90 -1.03 -2.31
C LEU A 33 1.83 0.02 -2.49
N THR A 34 1.30 0.14 -3.70
CA THR A 34 0.15 1.00 -4.01
C THR A 34 -1.02 0.15 -4.51
N ILE A 35 -2.24 0.67 -4.38
CA ILE A 35 -3.44 0.09 -4.96
C ILE A 35 -3.81 0.89 -6.22
N ASP A 36 -4.03 0.20 -7.32
CA ASP A 36 -4.58 0.77 -8.54
C ASP A 36 -6.08 1.05 -8.35
N PRO A 37 -6.52 2.33 -8.38
CA PRO A 37 -7.91 2.68 -8.10
C PRO A 37 -8.89 2.25 -9.19
N ASP A 38 -8.42 2.02 -10.42
CA ASP A 38 -9.27 1.61 -11.54
C ASP A 38 -9.54 0.09 -11.52
N GLU A 39 -8.64 -0.68 -10.91
CA GLU A 39 -8.78 -2.14 -10.76
C GLU A 39 -9.39 -2.55 -9.41
N CYS A 40 -9.28 -1.71 -8.38
CA CYS A 40 -9.83 -2.01 -7.06
C CYS A 40 -11.37 -2.08 -7.08
N ILE A 41 -11.91 -3.20 -6.59
CA ILE A 41 -13.36 -3.46 -6.54
C ILE A 41 -14.00 -3.23 -5.16
N ASP A 42 -13.29 -2.55 -4.26
CA ASP A 42 -13.83 -2.13 -2.95
C ASP A 42 -14.30 -3.28 -2.03
N CYS A 43 -13.62 -4.43 -2.08
CA CYS A 43 -14.00 -5.62 -1.31
C CYS A 43 -13.54 -5.64 0.15
N ALA A 44 -12.69 -4.69 0.57
CA ALA A 44 -12.17 -4.50 1.93
C ALA A 44 -11.39 -5.66 2.58
N VAL A 45 -11.18 -6.78 1.88
CA VAL A 45 -10.48 -7.96 2.43
C VAL A 45 -9.01 -7.71 2.76
N CYS A 46 -8.36 -6.73 2.12
CA CYS A 46 -6.95 -6.42 2.34
C CYS A 46 -6.69 -5.57 3.60
N ILE A 47 -7.71 -4.87 4.14
CA ILE A 47 -7.57 -4.01 5.31
C ILE A 47 -7.04 -4.78 6.54
N PRO A 48 -7.72 -5.86 7.01
CA PRO A 48 -7.30 -6.56 8.23
C PRO A 48 -5.98 -7.34 8.07
N GLU A 49 -5.55 -7.61 6.84
CA GLU A 49 -4.34 -8.39 6.56
C GLU A 49 -3.06 -7.56 6.70
N CYS A 50 -3.15 -6.24 6.69
CA CYS A 50 -1.96 -5.39 6.78
C CYS A 50 -1.42 -5.34 8.23
N PRO A 51 -0.22 -5.86 8.54
CA PRO A 51 0.27 -5.93 9.93
C PRO A 51 0.51 -4.55 10.59
N VAL A 52 0.60 -3.50 9.78
CA VAL A 52 0.84 -2.11 10.21
C VAL A 52 -0.36 -1.20 9.98
N ASN A 53 -1.54 -1.77 9.71
CA ASN A 53 -2.79 -1.03 9.49
C ASN A 53 -2.62 0.14 8.50
N ALA A 54 -1.94 -0.12 7.38
CA ALA A 54 -1.64 0.89 6.38
C ALA A 54 -2.72 1.01 5.29
N ILE A 55 -3.79 0.21 5.32
CA ILE A 55 -4.78 0.17 4.25
C ILE A 55 -6.11 0.71 4.78
N TYR A 56 -6.70 1.64 4.04
CA TYR A 56 -7.96 2.31 4.38
C TYR A 56 -8.83 2.40 3.14
N ALA A 57 -10.16 2.44 3.32
CA ALA A 57 -11.04 3.04 2.32
C ALA A 57 -10.69 4.53 2.16
N GLU A 58 -10.81 5.08 0.96
CA GLU A 58 -10.43 6.48 0.68
C GLU A 58 -11.16 7.49 1.58
N GLU A 59 -12.43 7.23 1.90
CA GLU A 59 -13.27 8.05 2.78
C GLU A 59 -12.89 7.95 4.27
N ASP A 60 -12.31 6.82 4.68
CA ASP A 60 -11.93 6.53 6.07
C ASP A 60 -10.47 6.89 6.35
N ALA A 61 -9.72 7.27 5.32
CA ALA A 61 -8.32 7.63 5.45
C ALA A 61 -8.16 8.83 6.43
N PRO A 62 -7.22 8.75 7.40
CA PRO A 62 -6.93 9.86 8.30
C PRO A 62 -6.68 11.17 7.55
N LYS A 63 -7.10 12.30 8.13
CA LYS A 63 -7.04 13.62 7.47
C LYS A 63 -5.63 14.02 7.02
N ASP A 64 -4.62 13.63 7.79
CA ASP A 64 -3.21 13.85 7.50
C ASP A 64 -2.67 12.92 6.39
N GLN A 65 -3.38 11.83 6.08
CA GLN A 65 -3.02 10.83 5.07
C GLN A 65 -3.81 10.95 3.75
N GLN A 66 -4.74 11.91 3.64
CA GLN A 66 -5.57 12.11 2.44
C GLN A 66 -4.76 12.31 1.14
N HIS A 67 -3.56 12.87 1.25
CA HIS A 67 -2.63 13.03 0.12
C HIS A 67 -2.19 11.69 -0.51
N MET A 68 -2.29 10.60 0.25
CA MET A 68 -1.94 9.25 -0.22
C MET A 68 -2.91 8.72 -1.28
N ILE A 69 -4.16 9.23 -1.34
CA ILE A 69 -5.14 8.83 -2.37
C ILE A 69 -4.58 9.13 -3.76
N LYS A 70 -4.18 10.39 -3.97
CA LYS A 70 -3.57 10.82 -5.24
C LYS A 70 -2.26 10.09 -5.51
N LEU A 71 -1.44 9.91 -4.47
CA LEU A 71 -0.16 9.22 -4.61
C LEU A 71 -0.35 7.76 -5.06
N ASN A 72 -1.36 7.06 -4.55
CA ASN A 72 -1.59 5.67 -4.94
C ASN A 72 -1.90 5.57 -6.45
N ALA A 73 -2.81 6.43 -6.92
CA ALA A 73 -3.17 6.53 -8.34
C ALA A 73 -1.96 6.90 -9.23
N GLU A 74 -1.15 7.87 -8.80
CA GLU A 74 0.05 8.28 -9.54
C GLU A 74 1.08 7.14 -9.63
N LEU A 75 1.38 6.48 -8.50
CA LEU A 75 2.35 5.40 -8.45
C LEU A 75 1.89 4.16 -9.24
N ALA A 76 0.59 3.87 -9.25
CA ALA A 76 0.04 2.73 -9.97
C ALA A 76 0.26 2.81 -11.49
N LEU A 77 0.40 4.04 -12.02
CA LEU A 77 0.65 4.31 -13.44
C LEU A 77 2.14 4.46 -13.79
N LEU A 78 3.04 4.45 -12.80
CA LEU A 78 4.46 4.69 -13.05
C LEU A 78 5.13 3.51 -13.78
N PRO A 79 6.01 3.79 -14.76
CA PRO A 79 6.83 2.74 -15.37
C PRO A 79 7.68 2.03 -14.30
N GLY A 80 7.50 0.72 -14.16
CA GLY A 80 8.24 -0.12 -13.21
C GLY A 80 7.42 -0.58 -12.00
N TRP A 81 6.32 0.10 -11.69
CA TRP A 81 5.36 -0.31 -10.66
C TRP A 81 4.42 -1.37 -11.23
N LYS A 82 4.89 -2.62 -11.24
CA LYS A 82 4.17 -3.75 -11.83
C LYS A 82 3.24 -4.40 -10.83
N SER A 83 2.22 -5.10 -11.32
CA SER A 83 1.35 -5.92 -10.47
C SER A 83 2.17 -6.94 -9.66
N ILE A 84 1.85 -7.04 -8.37
CA ILE A 84 2.34 -8.07 -7.47
C ILE A 84 1.16 -8.96 -7.05
N THR A 85 1.25 -10.24 -7.37
CA THR A 85 0.17 -11.22 -7.17
C THR A 85 0.51 -12.32 -6.18
N LYS A 86 1.70 -12.24 -5.57
CA LYS A 86 2.19 -13.22 -4.59
C LYS A 86 2.96 -12.52 -3.49
N ARG A 87 2.69 -12.90 -2.25
CA ARG A 87 3.45 -12.43 -1.09
C ARG A 87 4.94 -12.72 -1.23
N LYS A 88 5.74 -11.78 -0.75
CA LYS A 88 7.19 -11.87 -0.58
C LYS A 88 7.55 -11.68 0.89
N ALA A 89 8.79 -11.99 1.25
CA ALA A 89 9.26 -11.65 2.58
C ALA A 89 9.20 -10.12 2.79
N PRO A 90 8.87 -9.65 4.01
CA PRO A 90 8.98 -8.24 4.37
C PRO A 90 10.40 -7.71 4.15
N LEU A 91 10.55 -6.38 4.11
CA LEU A 91 11.87 -5.78 4.04
C LEU A 91 12.72 -6.15 5.27
N PRO A 92 14.05 -6.29 5.14
CA PRO A 92 14.91 -6.78 6.23
C PRO A 92 14.77 -6.03 7.55
N ASN A 93 14.46 -4.74 7.50
CA ASN A 93 14.33 -3.89 8.69
C ASN A 93 12.87 -3.49 8.96
N ALA A 94 11.87 -4.19 8.42
CA ALA A 94 10.46 -3.80 8.54
C ALA A 94 10.02 -3.55 9.99
N ASP A 95 10.52 -4.37 10.93
CA ASP A 95 10.23 -4.24 12.35
C ASP A 95 10.78 -2.96 12.99
N ASP A 96 11.85 -2.39 12.45
CA ASP A 96 12.40 -1.10 12.91
C ASP A 96 11.56 0.10 12.43
N TRP A 97 10.66 -0.13 11.46
CA TRP A 97 9.87 0.91 10.80
C TRP A 97 8.37 0.81 11.06
N LYS A 98 7.88 -0.30 11.63
CA LYS A 98 6.45 -0.58 11.80
C LYS A 98 5.71 0.47 12.65
N ASP A 99 6.37 1.02 13.66
CA ASP A 99 5.79 1.99 14.60
C ASP A 99 6.19 3.45 14.29
N LYS A 100 6.94 3.70 13.21
CA LYS A 100 7.39 5.04 12.82
C LYS A 100 6.36 5.76 11.96
N THR A 101 6.16 7.05 12.22
CA THR A 101 5.30 7.97 11.45
C THR A 101 6.13 8.91 10.57
N GLY A 102 5.49 9.63 9.64
CA GLY A 102 6.17 10.59 8.78
C GLY A 102 7.17 9.93 7.83
N LYS A 103 6.82 8.74 7.32
CA LYS A 103 7.68 7.91 6.46
C LYS A 103 7.63 8.33 5.00
N LEU A 104 6.73 9.23 4.61
CA LEU A 104 6.64 9.72 3.23
C LEU A 104 7.98 10.16 2.58
N PRO A 105 8.89 10.90 3.27
CA PRO A 105 10.18 11.29 2.71
C PRO A 105 11.11 10.12 2.35
N GLU A 106 10.83 8.93 2.90
CA GLU A 106 11.61 7.72 2.67
C GLU A 106 11.12 6.91 1.47
N LEU A 107 10.03 7.32 0.82
CA LEU A 107 9.47 6.64 -0.34
C LEU A 107 10.44 6.63 -1.52
N LEU A 108 10.68 5.45 -2.08
CA LEU A 108 11.42 5.28 -3.33
C LEU A 108 10.42 5.10 -4.47
N ARG A 109 10.52 5.94 -5.51
CA ARG A 109 9.67 5.91 -6.70
C ARG A 109 10.33 5.14 -7.83
#